data_AF-A0A800K443-F1
#
_entry.id   AF-A0A800K443-F1
#
_cell.length_a   1.000
_cell.length_b   1.000
_cell.length_c   1.000
_cell.angle_alpha   90.00
_cell.angle_beta   90.00
_cell.angle_gamma   90.00
#
_symmetry.space_group_name_H-M   'P 1'
#
loop_
_entity.id
_entity.type
_entity.pdbx_description
1 polymer ?
#
loop_
_entity_poly.entity_id
_entity_poly.type
_entity_poly.pdbx_seq_one_letter_code
_entity_poly.pdbx_strand_id
1 'polypeptide(L)'
;MRKGWTGLRGTLAMAAGLTATACGDSTGLDVIDDGLVLDMAIVAADAALEDVGTWGQSFGFRAGHSGGRTGGRGLPGGRHGTGEELSGTHSETFYDANGVEQEAYDELTTASIHYESEVSGDVARDNWSANIYRLRDMTVTGLEGEETHRTRNGTGEEDITRSRTVEEDGSVRSSHMVGSFTYTNVVVPAPGSETRYPISGTITRTMSATIVNGPNGDETRAAVITITFDGDETANIVVNGEEMEIDLTTREGRFPLRRRGGNRGG
;
A
#
# COMPACT_ATOMS: atom_id res chain seq x y z
N MET A 1 -17.89 -38.79 1.26
CA MET A 1 -18.78 -37.82 0.59
C MET A 1 -18.71 -36.50 1.36
N ARG A 2 -17.82 -35.59 0.96
CA ARG A 2 -17.67 -34.26 1.56
C ARG A 2 -17.98 -33.24 0.46
N LYS A 3 -18.97 -32.38 0.73
CA LYS A 3 -19.39 -31.27 -0.13
C LYS A 3 -18.19 -30.37 -0.39
N GLY A 4 -17.80 -30.24 -1.65
CA GLY A 4 -16.84 -29.24 -2.10
C GLY A 4 -17.45 -27.85 -1.95
N TRP A 5 -16.82 -27.00 -1.15
CA TRP A 5 -17.08 -25.58 -1.13
C TRP A 5 -16.28 -24.98 -2.29
N THR A 6 -16.91 -24.88 -3.44
CA THR A 6 -16.42 -24.04 -4.55
C THR A 6 -16.63 -22.60 -4.14
N GLY A 7 -15.57 -21.96 -3.65
CA GLY A 7 -15.54 -20.51 -3.47
C GLY A 7 -15.80 -19.85 -4.81
N LEU A 8 -16.83 -19.02 -4.84
CA LEU A 8 -17.19 -18.18 -5.98
C LEU A 8 -15.96 -17.30 -6.28
N ARG A 9 -15.21 -17.63 -7.34
CA ARG A 9 -14.30 -16.67 -7.97
C ARG A 9 -15.17 -15.62 -8.64
N GLY A 10 -15.61 -14.64 -7.85
CA GLY A 10 -16.27 -13.46 -8.38
C GLY A 10 -15.22 -12.66 -9.12
N THR A 11 -15.14 -12.84 -10.43
CA THR A 11 -14.44 -11.90 -11.31
C THR A 11 -15.11 -10.55 -11.10
N LEU A 12 -14.42 -9.60 -10.46
CA LEU A 12 -14.88 -8.22 -10.38
C LEU A 12 -14.84 -7.70 -11.81
N ALA A 13 -15.98 -7.70 -12.48
CA ALA A 13 -16.10 -7.14 -13.82
C ALA A 13 -16.01 -5.62 -13.70
N MET A 14 -14.79 -5.10 -13.83
CA MET A 14 -14.53 -3.68 -14.04
C MET A 14 -15.24 -3.24 -15.32
N ALA A 15 -16.38 -2.59 -15.18
CA ALA A 15 -16.94 -1.79 -16.25
C ALA A 15 -16.06 -0.55 -16.40
N ALA A 16 -15.06 -0.63 -17.27
CA ALA A 16 -14.27 0.50 -17.74
C ALA A 16 -15.20 1.46 -18.52
N GLY A 17 -15.84 2.36 -17.78
CA GLY A 17 -16.73 3.39 -18.29
C GLY A 17 -16.34 4.75 -17.74
N LEU A 18 -15.11 5.19 -17.99
CA LEU A 18 -14.70 6.58 -17.76
C LEU A 18 -15.30 7.46 -18.86
N THR A 19 -16.56 7.85 -18.72
CA THR A 19 -17.03 9.08 -19.36
C THR A 19 -16.53 10.25 -18.51
N ALA A 20 -15.38 10.79 -18.89
CA ALA A 20 -14.88 12.04 -18.35
C ALA A 20 -15.87 13.17 -18.67
N THR A 21 -16.72 13.51 -17.70
CA THR A 21 -17.39 14.81 -17.66
C THR A 21 -16.55 15.73 -16.78
N ALA A 22 -15.70 16.53 -17.41
CA ALA A 22 -15.15 17.77 -16.84
C ALA A 22 -16.34 18.75 -16.58
N CYS A 23 -16.34 19.67 -15.62
CA CYS A 23 -15.28 20.59 -15.24
C CYS A 23 -15.42 21.02 -13.77
N GLY A 24 -14.26 21.04 -13.11
CA GLY A 24 -13.97 21.85 -11.95
C GLY A 24 -12.44 21.96 -11.90
N ASP A 25 -11.87 22.84 -12.71
CA ASP A 25 -10.42 23.08 -12.74
C ASP A 25 -10.02 23.77 -11.44
N SER A 26 -9.75 23.00 -10.38
CA SER A 26 -8.88 23.46 -9.30
C SER A 26 -7.45 23.09 -9.67
N THR A 27 -6.74 24.05 -10.27
CA THR A 27 -5.29 23.99 -10.39
C THR A 27 -4.70 24.96 -9.36
N GLY A 28 -4.23 24.42 -8.23
CA GLY A 28 -3.73 25.18 -7.08
C GLY A 28 -4.07 24.48 -5.77
N LEU A 29 -3.54 25.00 -4.65
CA LEU A 29 -3.63 24.45 -3.28
C LEU A 29 -5.04 24.03 -2.80
N ASP A 30 -6.09 24.38 -3.54
CA ASP A 30 -7.48 24.01 -3.33
C ASP A 30 -7.74 22.50 -3.54
N VAL A 31 -6.84 21.76 -4.21
CA VAL A 31 -7.02 20.33 -4.51
C VAL A 31 -6.86 19.46 -3.27
N ILE A 32 -5.90 19.80 -2.40
CA ILE A 32 -5.72 19.12 -1.11
C ILE A 32 -6.73 19.62 -0.07
N ASP A 33 -7.34 20.79 -0.30
CA ASP A 33 -8.45 21.29 0.52
C ASP A 33 -9.79 20.58 0.19
N ASP A 34 -9.86 19.77 -0.89
CA ASP A 34 -10.97 18.83 -1.10
C ASP A 34 -10.79 17.61 -0.18
N GLY A 35 -11.72 17.46 0.78
CA GLY A 35 -11.64 16.42 1.80
C GLY A 35 -11.60 14.98 1.25
N LEU A 36 -12.26 14.69 0.12
CA LEU A 36 -12.17 13.34 -0.48
C LEU A 36 -10.81 13.09 -1.12
N VAL A 37 -10.21 14.11 -1.73
CA VAL A 37 -8.86 14.01 -2.29
C VAL A 37 -7.83 13.85 -1.18
N LEU A 38 -8.00 14.57 -0.06
CA LEU A 38 -7.16 14.39 1.13
C LEU A 38 -7.30 12.98 1.72
N ASP A 39 -8.52 12.44 1.83
CA ASP A 39 -8.73 11.08 2.33
C ASP A 39 -7.99 10.05 1.44
N MET A 40 -8.05 10.20 0.11
CA MET A 40 -7.29 9.35 -0.83
C MET A 40 -5.77 9.50 -0.66
N ALA A 41 -5.27 10.71 -0.43
CA ALA A 41 -3.85 10.95 -0.16
C ALA A 41 -3.39 10.30 1.15
N ILE A 42 -4.23 10.32 2.20
CA ILE A 42 -3.96 9.65 3.47
C ILE A 42 -3.88 8.13 3.26
N VAL A 43 -4.84 7.54 2.52
CA VAL A 43 -4.81 6.11 2.16
C VAL A 43 -3.52 5.73 1.43
N ALA A 44 -3.09 6.59 0.49
CA ALA A 44 -1.87 6.37 -0.27
C ALA A 44 -0.61 6.40 0.62
N ALA A 45 -0.52 7.40 1.51
CA ALA A 45 0.59 7.58 2.43
C ALA A 45 0.67 6.45 3.48
N ASP A 46 -0.46 6.04 4.03
CA ASP A 46 -0.53 4.96 5.02
C ASP A 46 -0.05 3.63 4.46
N ALA A 47 -0.47 3.31 3.25
CA ALA A 47 -0.03 2.09 2.60
C ALA A 47 1.46 2.15 2.19
N ALA A 48 2.01 3.33 1.86
CA ALA A 48 3.45 3.48 1.67
C ALA A 48 4.24 3.25 2.97
N LEU A 49 3.73 3.71 4.11
CA LEU A 49 4.34 3.43 5.42
C LEU A 49 4.30 1.93 5.77
N GLU A 50 3.15 1.28 5.55
CA GLU A 50 3.00 -0.17 5.73
C GLU A 50 4.03 -0.92 4.87
N ASP A 51 4.11 -0.57 3.60
CA ASP A 51 5.04 -1.17 2.66
C ASP A 51 6.49 -1.01 3.11
N VAL A 52 6.92 0.22 3.47
CA VAL A 52 8.28 0.48 3.98
C VAL A 52 8.58 -0.37 5.22
N GLY A 53 7.60 -0.50 6.14
CA GLY A 53 7.72 -1.38 7.30
C GLY A 53 7.91 -2.85 6.94
N THR A 54 7.18 -3.35 5.94
CA THR A 54 7.31 -4.74 5.47
C THR A 54 8.59 -5.00 4.68
N TRP A 55 9.08 -4.01 3.93
CA TRP A 55 10.26 -4.16 3.08
C TRP A 55 11.56 -4.30 3.89
N GLY A 56 11.58 -3.78 5.11
CA GLY A 56 12.67 -4.03 6.06
C GLY A 56 12.76 -5.46 6.58
N GLN A 57 11.82 -6.35 6.21
CA GLN A 57 11.81 -7.76 6.62
C GLN A 57 12.31 -8.68 5.50
N SER A 58 12.77 -9.88 5.87
CA SER A 58 13.14 -10.92 4.91
C SER A 58 11.88 -11.43 4.20
N PHE A 59 11.69 -10.94 2.96
CA PHE A 59 10.65 -11.32 1.98
C PHE A 59 9.32 -11.67 2.63
N GLY A 60 8.46 -10.67 2.81
CA GLY A 60 7.04 -10.87 3.11
C GLY A 60 6.77 -11.93 4.20
N PHE A 61 6.61 -11.51 5.45
CA PHE A 61 6.07 -12.40 6.49
C PHE A 61 6.92 -13.63 6.86
N ARG A 62 8.26 -13.54 6.83
CA ARG A 62 9.05 -14.51 7.61
C ARG A 62 8.91 -14.21 9.10
N ALA A 63 8.17 -15.09 9.78
CA ALA A 63 8.32 -15.26 11.22
C ALA A 63 9.81 -15.37 11.54
N GLY A 64 10.30 -14.43 12.35
CA GLY A 64 11.68 -14.40 12.76
C GLY A 64 12.14 -15.78 13.25
N HIS A 65 13.43 -16.06 13.02
CA HIS A 65 14.14 -17.10 13.74
C HIS A 65 14.01 -16.84 15.25
N SER A 66 12.99 -17.43 15.88
CA SER A 66 12.99 -17.73 17.30
C SER A 66 12.80 -19.24 17.42
N GLY A 67 13.78 -19.90 18.02
CA GLY A 67 14.01 -21.33 17.92
C GLY A 67 12.78 -22.23 18.08
N GLY A 68 12.75 -23.25 17.21
CA GLY A 68 12.20 -24.57 17.50
C GLY A 68 10.70 -24.62 17.75
N ARG A 69 9.93 -24.92 16.69
CA ARG A 69 8.83 -25.89 16.79
C ARG A 69 8.38 -26.40 15.41
N THR A 70 8.43 -27.72 15.30
CA THR A 70 7.98 -28.60 14.23
C THR A 70 6.50 -28.44 13.86
N GLY A 71 6.23 -28.35 12.56
CA GLY A 71 5.07 -28.96 11.88
C GLY A 71 3.73 -28.24 12.01
N GLY A 72 3.31 -27.55 10.94
CA GLY A 72 1.93 -27.09 10.74
C GLY A 72 1.82 -26.00 9.69
N ARG A 73 0.70 -25.95 8.95
CA ARG A 73 0.32 -24.82 8.08
C ARG A 73 0.50 -23.52 8.87
N GLY A 74 1.34 -22.61 8.38
CA GLY A 74 1.55 -21.31 9.03
C GLY A 74 0.22 -20.58 9.17
N LEU A 75 -0.24 -20.40 10.40
CA LEU A 75 -1.40 -19.58 10.72
C LEU A 75 -0.96 -18.11 10.76
N PRO A 76 -1.79 -17.16 10.28
CA PRO A 76 -1.49 -15.73 10.33
C PRO A 76 -1.50 -15.23 11.79
N GLY A 77 -0.49 -14.46 12.19
CA GLY A 77 -0.52 -13.66 13.43
C GLY A 77 0.62 -13.87 14.43
N GLY A 78 1.39 -12.79 14.66
CA GLY A 78 2.30 -12.57 15.79
C GLY A 78 3.79 -12.81 15.48
N ARG A 79 4.79 -12.16 16.06
CA ARG A 79 4.93 -10.79 16.63
C ARG A 79 5.28 -9.76 15.53
N HIS A 80 5.36 -10.24 14.28
CA HIS A 80 5.67 -9.51 13.04
C HIS A 80 4.83 -10.03 11.84
N GLY A 81 3.72 -10.73 12.11
CA GLY A 81 2.77 -11.23 11.12
C GLY A 81 1.35 -10.80 11.49
N THR A 82 0.54 -10.49 10.48
CA THR A 82 -0.84 -9.98 10.55
C THR A 82 -1.73 -10.81 11.48
N GLY A 83 -2.00 -10.25 12.65
CA GLY A 83 -2.79 -10.85 13.72
C GLY A 83 -3.36 -9.84 14.71
N GLU A 84 -3.44 -8.56 14.31
CA GLU A 84 -4.27 -7.49 14.86
C GLU A 84 -4.70 -6.64 13.63
N GLU A 85 -5.99 -6.28 13.59
CA GLU A 85 -6.78 -5.56 12.55
C GLU A 85 -6.68 -6.01 11.07
N LEU A 86 -5.51 -6.38 10.54
CA LEU A 86 -5.29 -6.83 9.16
C LEU A 86 -5.09 -8.37 9.07
N SER A 87 -5.59 -8.97 7.99
CA SER A 87 -5.58 -10.41 7.67
C SER A 87 -5.45 -10.64 6.16
N GLY A 88 -4.98 -11.81 5.72
CA GLY A 88 -4.73 -11.99 4.28
C GLY A 88 -4.15 -13.35 3.88
N THR A 89 -3.85 -13.48 2.59
CA THR A 89 -3.13 -14.60 1.99
C THR A 89 -1.96 -14.10 1.12
N HIS A 90 -0.95 -14.94 0.93
CA HIS A 90 0.10 -14.66 -0.06
C HIS A 90 0.55 -15.96 -0.71
N SER A 91 1.17 -15.84 -1.89
CA SER A 91 1.88 -16.91 -2.57
C SER A 91 3.18 -16.39 -3.17
N GLU A 92 4.19 -17.25 -3.21
CA GLU A 92 5.54 -16.92 -3.67
C GLU A 92 6.04 -18.00 -4.63
N THR A 93 6.67 -17.56 -5.72
CA THR A 93 7.41 -18.43 -6.65
C THR A 93 8.82 -17.90 -6.79
N PHE A 94 9.82 -18.76 -6.60
CA PHE A 94 11.24 -18.41 -6.61
C PHE A 94 11.85 -18.74 -7.96
N TYR A 95 12.71 -17.88 -8.48
CA TYR A 95 13.40 -18.10 -9.75
C TYR A 95 14.89 -17.87 -9.61
N ASP A 96 15.69 -18.73 -10.23
CA ASP A 96 17.14 -18.54 -10.37
C ASP A 96 17.48 -17.47 -11.43
N ALA A 97 18.77 -17.20 -11.63
CA ALA A 97 19.26 -16.24 -12.62
C ALA A 97 18.91 -16.58 -14.08
N ASN A 98 18.58 -17.84 -14.36
CA ASN A 98 18.14 -18.31 -15.68
C ASN A 98 16.61 -18.26 -15.84
N GLY A 99 15.87 -17.82 -14.82
CA GLY A 99 14.40 -17.83 -14.80
C GLY A 99 13.81 -19.21 -14.56
N VAL A 100 14.58 -20.16 -14.03
CA VAL A 100 14.09 -21.50 -13.68
C VAL A 100 13.47 -21.45 -12.29
N GLU A 101 12.25 -21.95 -12.17
CA GLU A 101 11.54 -22.05 -10.90
C GLU A 101 12.30 -22.94 -9.91
N GLN A 102 12.36 -22.49 -8.65
CA GLN A 102 12.98 -23.21 -7.55
C GLN A 102 11.90 -23.65 -6.54
N GLU A 103 12.04 -24.86 -6.00
CA GLU A 103 11.12 -25.43 -5.00
C GLU A 103 11.12 -24.65 -3.67
N ALA A 104 12.19 -23.90 -3.39
CA ALA A 104 12.33 -23.09 -2.20
C ALA A 104 13.33 -21.95 -2.44
N TYR A 105 13.19 -20.89 -1.66
CA TYR A 105 14.18 -19.81 -1.59
C TYR A 105 15.57 -20.34 -1.19
N ASP A 106 16.56 -19.99 -1.99
CA ASP A 106 17.99 -20.18 -1.72
C ASP A 106 18.71 -18.83 -1.78
N GLU A 107 19.45 -18.49 -0.73
CA GLU A 107 20.04 -17.15 -0.53
C GLU A 107 21.15 -16.80 -1.52
N LEU A 108 21.73 -17.78 -2.23
CA LEU A 108 22.81 -17.54 -3.18
C LEU A 108 22.33 -17.62 -4.62
N THR A 109 21.32 -18.45 -4.90
CA THR A 109 20.91 -18.80 -6.26
C THR A 109 19.57 -18.21 -6.68
N THR A 110 18.71 -17.78 -5.74
CA THR A 110 17.47 -17.09 -6.09
C THR A 110 17.80 -15.72 -6.65
N ALA A 111 17.39 -15.43 -7.88
CA ALA A 111 17.57 -14.10 -8.48
C ALA A 111 16.32 -13.23 -8.37
N SER A 112 15.13 -13.84 -8.36
CA SER A 112 13.86 -13.13 -8.26
C SER A 112 12.76 -13.95 -7.59
N ILE A 113 11.74 -13.22 -7.10
CA ILE A 113 10.53 -13.78 -6.49
C ILE A 113 9.32 -13.14 -7.19
N HIS A 114 8.39 -13.96 -7.65
CA HIS A 114 7.03 -13.54 -7.95
C HIS A 114 6.18 -13.72 -6.70
N TYR A 115 5.48 -12.67 -6.29
CA TYR A 115 4.73 -12.56 -5.05
C TYR A 115 3.33 -12.04 -5.35
N GLU A 116 2.33 -12.83 -4.97
CA GLU A 116 0.93 -12.41 -4.99
C GLU A 116 0.42 -12.31 -3.56
N SER A 117 -0.37 -11.28 -3.24
CA SER A 117 -1.01 -11.21 -1.93
C SER A 117 -2.36 -10.54 -1.92
N GLU A 118 -3.18 -10.98 -0.98
CA GLU A 118 -4.45 -10.41 -0.59
C GLU A 118 -4.35 -9.95 0.86
N VAL A 119 -4.70 -8.70 1.15
CA VAL A 119 -4.69 -8.13 2.49
C VAL A 119 -6.01 -7.42 2.73
N SER A 120 -6.61 -7.61 3.90
CA SER A 120 -7.84 -6.95 4.29
C SER A 120 -7.91 -6.71 5.79
N GLY A 121 -8.56 -5.63 6.19
CA GLY A 121 -8.79 -5.37 7.61
C GLY A 121 -9.09 -3.93 7.94
N ASP A 122 -9.27 -3.66 9.22
CA ASP A 122 -9.59 -2.32 9.68
C ASP A 122 -8.30 -1.49 9.85
N VAL A 123 -8.40 -0.20 9.62
CA VAL A 123 -7.32 0.76 9.86
C VAL A 123 -7.92 1.99 10.51
N ALA A 124 -7.22 2.54 11.50
CA ALA A 124 -7.62 3.76 12.17
C ALA A 124 -6.41 4.67 12.44
N ARG A 125 -6.65 5.96 12.27
CA ARG A 125 -5.77 7.09 12.59
C ARG A 125 -6.57 8.14 13.37
N ASP A 126 -5.90 9.20 13.80
CA ASP A 126 -6.47 10.26 14.66
C ASP A 126 -7.91 10.67 14.27
N ASN A 127 -8.17 11.08 13.02
CA ASN A 127 -9.51 11.48 12.57
C ASN A 127 -10.10 10.58 11.47
N TRP A 128 -9.40 9.55 11.02
CA TRP A 128 -9.79 8.74 9.87
C TRP A 128 -9.79 7.26 10.21
N SER A 129 -10.77 6.52 9.72
CA SER A 129 -10.82 5.06 9.83
C SER A 129 -11.47 4.43 8.61
N ALA A 130 -11.08 3.21 8.26
CA ALA A 130 -11.67 2.47 7.16
C ALA A 130 -11.47 0.95 7.30
N ASN A 131 -12.16 0.18 6.47
CA ASN A 131 -11.80 -1.18 6.15
C ASN A 131 -11.11 -1.22 4.79
N ILE A 132 -9.89 -1.74 4.76
CA ILE A 132 -9.09 -1.87 3.54
C ILE A 132 -9.22 -3.28 2.98
N TYR A 133 -9.14 -3.38 1.66
CA TYR A 133 -8.92 -4.61 0.91
C TYR A 133 -7.91 -4.32 -0.20
N ARG A 134 -6.87 -5.14 -0.36
CA ARG A 134 -5.83 -4.96 -1.36
C ARG A 134 -5.41 -6.27 -1.98
N LEU A 135 -5.27 -6.25 -3.31
CA LEU A 135 -4.63 -7.29 -4.09
C LEU A 135 -3.31 -6.76 -4.64
N ARG A 136 -2.26 -7.58 -4.62
CA ARG A 136 -0.93 -7.25 -5.13
C ARG A 136 -0.42 -8.41 -5.98
N ASP A 137 0.20 -8.07 -7.10
CA ASP A 137 1.00 -8.95 -7.95
C ASP A 137 2.34 -8.24 -8.19
N MET A 138 3.40 -8.80 -7.63
CA MET A 138 4.70 -8.17 -7.50
C MET A 138 5.81 -9.10 -7.97
N THR A 139 6.83 -8.53 -8.58
CA THR A 139 8.14 -9.15 -8.79
C THR A 139 9.18 -8.43 -7.96
N VAL A 140 9.96 -9.21 -7.21
CA VAL A 140 11.13 -8.75 -6.45
C VAL A 140 12.38 -9.30 -7.11
N THR A 141 13.34 -8.44 -7.45
CA THR A 141 14.61 -8.83 -8.10
C THR A 141 15.82 -8.29 -7.33
N GLY A 142 17.01 -8.71 -7.75
CA GLY A 142 18.29 -8.29 -7.14
C GLY A 142 18.73 -9.19 -5.99
N LEU A 143 18.23 -10.43 -5.96
CA LEU A 143 18.35 -11.35 -4.81
C LEU A 143 19.54 -12.31 -4.94
N GLU A 144 20.20 -12.34 -6.10
CA GLU A 144 21.28 -13.27 -6.37
C GLU A 144 22.54 -12.87 -5.60
N GLY A 145 23.20 -13.86 -4.97
CA GLY A 145 24.44 -13.65 -4.23
C GLY A 145 24.26 -12.85 -2.93
N GLU A 146 25.30 -12.11 -2.53
CA GLU A 146 25.25 -11.26 -1.34
C GLU A 146 24.42 -10.01 -1.63
N GLU A 147 23.12 -10.11 -1.31
CA GLU A 147 22.14 -9.08 -1.57
C GLU A 147 22.46 -7.78 -0.82
N THR A 148 22.55 -6.67 -1.56
CA THR A 148 22.65 -5.32 -0.98
C THR A 148 21.36 -4.54 -1.11
N HIS A 149 20.55 -4.84 -2.13
CA HIS A 149 19.32 -4.13 -2.48
C HIS A 149 18.33 -5.06 -3.17
N ARG A 150 17.04 -4.78 -3.01
CA ARG A 150 15.94 -5.42 -3.76
C ARG A 150 15.24 -4.39 -4.61
N THR A 151 14.85 -4.78 -5.81
CA THR A 151 13.96 -3.94 -6.63
C THR A 151 12.58 -4.56 -6.68
N ARG A 152 11.54 -3.75 -6.46
CA ARG A 152 10.14 -4.15 -6.51
C ARG A 152 9.43 -3.50 -7.68
N ASN A 153 8.75 -4.33 -8.46
CA ASN A 153 7.90 -3.92 -9.56
C ASN A 153 6.58 -4.68 -9.47
N GLY A 154 5.48 -4.09 -9.90
CA GLY A 154 4.20 -4.79 -9.90
C GLY A 154 3.02 -3.87 -9.88
N THR A 155 1.85 -4.48 -9.72
CA THR A 155 0.56 -3.80 -9.76
C THR A 155 -0.37 -4.33 -8.68
N GLY A 156 -1.43 -3.60 -8.41
CA GLY A 156 -2.47 -4.07 -7.53
C GLY A 156 -3.74 -3.23 -7.60
N GLU A 157 -4.74 -3.70 -6.85
CA GLU A 157 -6.05 -3.08 -6.73
C GLU A 157 -6.37 -2.87 -5.25
N GLU A 158 -7.18 -1.86 -4.95
CA GLU A 158 -7.65 -1.58 -3.59
C GLU A 158 -9.13 -1.20 -3.57
N ASP A 159 -9.82 -1.67 -2.52
CA ASP A 159 -11.20 -1.34 -2.19
C ASP A 159 -11.26 -0.94 -0.71
N ILE A 160 -11.63 0.32 -0.46
CA ILE A 160 -11.63 0.95 0.85
C ILE A 160 -13.07 1.25 1.24
N THR A 161 -13.64 0.38 2.06
CA THR A 161 -15.02 0.49 2.51
C THR A 161 -15.10 1.05 3.92
N ARG A 162 -16.30 1.51 4.32
CA ARG A 162 -16.54 2.07 5.66
C ARG A 162 -15.56 3.20 6.02
N SER A 163 -15.04 3.92 5.01
CA SER A 163 -14.16 5.07 5.23
C SER A 163 -14.96 6.15 5.96
N ARG A 164 -14.40 6.64 7.07
CA ARG A 164 -15.00 7.66 7.93
C ARG A 164 -13.93 8.67 8.32
N THR A 165 -14.19 9.93 8.01
CA THR A 165 -13.36 11.07 8.40
C THR A 165 -14.14 11.94 9.36
N VAL A 166 -13.56 12.24 10.52
CA VAL A 166 -14.05 13.24 11.47
C VAL A 166 -13.46 14.59 11.08
N GLU A 167 -14.32 15.52 10.69
CA GLU A 167 -13.94 16.88 10.33
C GLU A 167 -13.66 17.72 11.59
N GLU A 168 -13.04 18.89 11.41
CA GLU A 168 -12.73 19.79 12.52
C GLU A 168 -13.97 20.28 13.29
N ASP A 169 -15.12 20.38 12.62
CA ASP A 169 -16.41 20.75 13.21
C ASP A 169 -17.10 19.58 13.93
N GLY A 170 -16.48 18.39 13.94
CA GLY A 170 -16.99 17.16 14.54
C GLY A 170 -18.00 16.41 13.68
N SER A 171 -18.32 16.89 12.47
CA SER A 171 -19.11 16.13 11.51
C SER A 171 -18.32 14.91 10.99
N VAL A 172 -19.04 13.92 10.47
CA VAL A 172 -18.43 12.69 9.95
C VAL A 172 -18.76 12.54 8.47
N ARG A 173 -17.74 12.60 7.62
CA ARG A 173 -17.83 12.24 6.20
C ARG A 173 -17.66 10.72 6.08
N SER A 174 -18.51 10.07 5.28
CA SER A 174 -18.39 8.65 4.95
C SER A 174 -18.24 8.46 3.46
N SER A 175 -17.27 7.65 3.04
CA SER A 175 -16.97 7.40 1.63
C SER A 175 -16.64 5.94 1.34
N HIS A 176 -16.73 5.58 0.07
CA HIS A 176 -16.22 4.33 -0.51
C HIS A 176 -15.18 4.69 -1.56
N MET A 177 -13.99 4.10 -1.47
CA MET A 177 -12.94 4.34 -2.45
C MET A 177 -12.54 3.05 -3.14
N VAL A 178 -12.26 3.14 -4.43
CA VAL A 178 -11.66 2.06 -5.22
C VAL A 178 -10.47 2.60 -5.97
N GLY A 179 -9.46 1.77 -6.20
CA GLY A 179 -8.28 2.20 -6.90
C GLY A 179 -7.40 1.07 -7.40
N SER A 180 -6.36 1.47 -8.11
CA SER A 180 -5.27 0.61 -8.55
C SER A 180 -3.93 1.31 -8.34
N PHE A 181 -2.87 0.53 -8.25
CA PHE A 181 -1.52 1.05 -8.07
C PHE A 181 -0.48 0.29 -8.89
N THR A 182 0.63 0.94 -9.17
CA THR A 182 1.77 0.40 -9.92
C THR A 182 3.07 0.83 -9.26
N TYR A 183 3.94 -0.14 -9.01
CA TYR A 183 5.27 0.09 -8.45
C TYR A 183 6.25 -0.01 -9.60
N THR A 184 7.09 1.01 -9.75
CA THR A 184 8.09 1.09 -10.80
C THR A 184 9.44 1.31 -10.15
N ASN A 185 10.29 0.28 -10.28
CA ASN A 185 11.68 0.27 -9.84
C ASN A 185 11.85 0.77 -8.40
N VAL A 186 11.01 0.32 -7.47
CA VAL A 186 11.15 0.69 -6.06
C VAL A 186 12.31 -0.09 -5.48
N VAL A 187 13.45 0.60 -5.28
CA VAL A 187 14.69 0.01 -4.79
C VAL A 187 14.74 0.16 -3.28
N VAL A 188 14.79 -0.95 -2.58
CA VAL A 188 14.88 -1.00 -1.12
C VAL A 188 16.23 -1.60 -0.70
N PRO A 189 16.84 -1.09 0.38
CA PRO A 189 18.05 -1.70 0.92
C PRO A 189 17.75 -3.11 1.46
N ALA A 190 18.77 -3.98 1.42
CA ALA A 190 18.68 -5.29 2.04
C ALA A 190 18.39 -5.17 3.55
N PRO A 191 17.62 -6.11 4.14
CA PRO A 191 17.37 -6.12 5.58
C PRO A 191 18.67 -6.07 6.40
N GLY A 192 18.73 -5.14 7.36
CA GLY A 192 19.89 -4.97 8.24
C GLY A 192 20.94 -3.96 7.77
N SER A 193 20.75 -3.33 6.59
CA SER A 193 21.61 -2.22 6.15
C SER A 193 21.44 -0.96 7.02
N GLU A 194 22.43 -0.06 7.00
CA GLU A 194 22.34 1.25 7.67
C GLU A 194 21.25 2.15 7.06
N THR A 195 21.06 2.07 5.74
CA THR A 195 19.98 2.75 5.04
C THR A 195 18.66 2.02 5.32
N ARG A 196 17.67 2.76 5.81
CA ARG A 196 16.37 2.18 6.22
C ARG A 196 15.22 2.48 5.26
N TYR A 197 15.40 3.41 4.34
CA TYR A 197 14.35 3.90 3.46
C TYR A 197 14.58 3.46 2.01
N PRO A 198 13.53 3.39 1.17
CA PRO A 198 13.68 3.11 -0.24
C PRO A 198 14.56 4.18 -0.90
N ILE A 199 15.54 3.72 -1.67
CA ILE A 199 16.60 4.54 -2.26
C ILE A 199 16.11 5.25 -3.51
N SER A 200 15.19 4.62 -4.23
CA SER A 200 14.62 5.19 -5.45
C SER A 200 13.31 4.49 -5.83
N GLY A 201 12.66 5.05 -6.85
CA GLY A 201 11.49 4.46 -7.50
C GLY A 201 10.21 5.16 -7.15
N THR A 202 9.13 4.70 -7.77
CA THR A 202 7.84 5.36 -7.69
C THR A 202 6.70 4.38 -7.46
N ILE A 203 5.71 4.82 -6.70
CA ILE A 203 4.39 4.20 -6.63
C ILE A 203 3.39 5.18 -7.22
N THR A 204 2.67 4.78 -8.27
CA THR A 204 1.55 5.56 -8.80
C THR A 204 0.25 4.88 -8.42
N ARG A 205 -0.73 5.65 -7.95
CA ARG A 205 -2.09 5.20 -7.64
C ARG A 205 -3.10 6.00 -8.41
N THR A 206 -4.14 5.33 -8.89
CA THR A 206 -5.35 5.97 -9.41
C THR A 206 -6.50 5.57 -8.51
N MET A 207 -7.20 6.55 -7.95
CA MET A 207 -8.28 6.33 -6.98
C MET A 207 -9.54 7.09 -7.38
N SER A 208 -10.70 6.53 -7.01
CA SER A 208 -12.00 7.16 -7.10
C SER A 208 -12.72 7.01 -5.77
N ALA A 209 -13.10 8.12 -5.15
CA ALA A 209 -13.84 8.17 -3.90
C ALA A 209 -15.28 8.64 -4.15
N THR A 210 -16.24 7.98 -3.50
CA THR A 210 -17.67 8.25 -3.67
C THR A 210 -18.35 8.42 -2.31
N ILE A 211 -19.17 9.46 -2.18
CA ILE A 211 -20.14 9.65 -1.09
C ILE A 211 -21.52 9.39 -1.70
N VAL A 212 -22.33 8.58 -1.03
CA VAL A 212 -23.71 8.28 -1.46
C VAL A 212 -24.68 8.79 -0.40
N ASN A 213 -25.71 9.53 -0.82
CA ASN A 213 -26.68 10.19 0.05
C ASN A 213 -26.02 11.11 1.10
N GLY A 214 -24.97 11.84 0.72
CA GLY A 214 -24.32 12.82 1.57
C GLY A 214 -25.20 14.06 1.80
N PRO A 215 -24.80 14.99 2.69
CA PRO A 215 -25.53 16.24 2.93
C PRO A 215 -25.78 17.07 1.67
N ASN A 216 -24.89 16.98 0.69
CA ASN A 216 -25.00 17.66 -0.61
C ASN A 216 -25.47 16.73 -1.75
N GLY A 217 -25.92 15.51 -1.44
CA GLY A 217 -26.23 14.46 -2.41
C GLY A 217 -25.06 13.51 -2.67
N ASP A 218 -25.10 12.84 -3.82
CA ASP A 218 -24.04 11.93 -4.25
C ASP A 218 -22.86 12.73 -4.80
N GLU A 219 -21.65 12.39 -4.36
CA GLU A 219 -20.42 13.04 -4.78
C GLU A 219 -19.38 12.01 -5.21
N THR A 220 -18.66 12.28 -6.30
CA THR A 220 -17.52 11.48 -6.74
C THR A 220 -16.33 12.39 -7.00
N ARG A 221 -15.15 11.95 -6.57
CA ARG A 221 -13.85 12.58 -6.87
C ARG A 221 -12.86 11.51 -7.29
N ALA A 222 -11.92 11.90 -8.15
CA ALA A 222 -10.83 11.04 -8.58
C ALA A 222 -9.49 11.71 -8.31
N ALA A 223 -8.47 10.90 -8.01
CA ALA A 223 -7.11 11.37 -7.85
C ALA A 223 -6.10 10.44 -8.52
N VAL A 224 -5.08 11.06 -9.11
CA VAL A 224 -3.83 10.39 -9.48
C VAL A 224 -2.78 10.83 -8.48
N ILE A 225 -2.17 9.85 -7.82
CA ILE A 225 -1.24 10.06 -6.72
C ILE A 225 0.08 9.39 -7.10
N THR A 226 1.19 10.14 -7.09
CA THR A 226 2.52 9.59 -7.32
C THR A 226 3.39 9.82 -6.11
N ILE A 227 3.91 8.73 -5.53
CA ILE A 227 4.90 8.75 -4.45
C ILE A 227 6.26 8.45 -5.06
N THR A 228 7.25 9.29 -4.77
CA THR A 228 8.63 9.13 -5.22
C THR A 228 9.55 9.01 -4.03
N PHE A 229 10.40 7.98 -4.06
CA PHE A 229 11.44 7.77 -3.06
C PHE A 229 12.80 8.20 -3.62
N ASP A 230 13.65 8.73 -2.74
CA ASP A 230 14.98 9.26 -3.07
C ASP A 230 16.06 8.90 -2.02
N GLY A 231 15.73 8.00 -1.07
CA GLY A 231 16.64 7.53 -0.03
C GLY A 231 16.52 8.25 1.31
N ASP A 232 15.70 9.29 1.40
CA ASP A 232 15.52 10.06 2.63
C ASP A 232 14.43 9.47 3.55
N GLU A 233 14.38 10.00 4.79
CA GLU A 233 13.32 9.69 5.77
C GLU A 233 11.95 10.27 5.39
N THR A 234 11.87 10.97 4.26
CA THR A 234 10.66 11.52 3.67
C THR A 234 10.52 11.05 2.24
N ALA A 235 9.30 10.79 1.77
CA ALA A 235 9.00 10.58 0.36
C ALA A 235 8.23 11.77 -0.21
N ASN A 236 8.49 12.14 -1.46
CA ASN A 236 7.66 13.13 -2.16
C ASN A 236 6.35 12.47 -2.59
N ILE A 237 5.22 13.16 -2.40
CA ILE A 237 3.92 12.72 -2.89
C ILE A 237 3.30 13.86 -3.72
N VAL A 238 2.86 13.53 -4.92
CA VAL A 238 2.14 14.44 -5.82
C VAL A 238 0.71 13.95 -5.95
N VAL A 239 -0.26 14.76 -5.56
CA VAL A 239 -1.70 14.46 -5.63
C VAL A 239 -2.32 15.40 -6.64
N ASN A 240 -2.78 14.89 -7.79
CA ASN A 240 -3.37 15.70 -8.87
C ASN A 240 -2.48 16.91 -9.28
N GLY A 241 -1.16 16.77 -9.18
CA GLY A 241 -0.18 17.82 -9.50
C GLY A 241 0.26 18.70 -8.32
N GLU A 242 -0.35 18.55 -7.14
CA GLU A 242 0.07 19.27 -5.92
C GLU A 242 1.08 18.46 -5.10
N GLU A 243 2.21 19.07 -4.73
CA GLU A 243 3.29 18.41 -4.02
C GLU A 243 3.16 18.52 -2.49
N MET A 244 3.36 17.39 -1.82
CA MET A 244 3.52 17.24 -0.38
C MET A 244 4.69 16.29 -0.08
N GLU A 245 4.91 16.04 1.21
CA GLU A 245 5.84 15.05 1.72
C GLU A 245 5.13 14.04 2.62
N ILE A 246 5.56 12.79 2.56
CA ILE A 246 5.23 11.74 3.51
C ILE A 246 6.42 11.61 4.46
N ASP A 247 6.22 11.77 5.76
CA ASP A 247 7.24 11.43 6.76
C ASP A 247 7.24 9.91 7.00
N LEU A 248 8.28 9.22 6.52
CA LEU A 248 8.44 7.77 6.63
C LEU A 248 8.82 7.31 8.04
N THR A 249 9.06 8.24 8.97
CA THR A 249 9.28 7.97 10.40
C THR A 249 8.01 8.02 11.24
N THR A 250 6.88 8.42 10.61
CA THR A 250 5.60 8.59 11.29
C THR A 250 5.19 7.31 11.99
N ARG A 251 4.86 7.43 13.29
CA ARG A 251 4.37 6.30 14.08
C ARG A 251 2.96 5.93 13.62
N GLU A 252 2.66 4.64 13.72
CA GLU A 252 1.31 4.09 13.54
C GLU A 252 0.27 4.91 14.33
N GLY A 253 -0.88 5.20 13.72
CA GLY A 253 -1.93 6.01 14.32
C GLY A 253 -1.86 7.52 13.99
N ARG A 254 -0.71 8.05 13.55
CA ARG A 254 -0.53 9.49 13.28
C ARG A 254 -0.68 9.85 11.81
N PHE A 255 -0.92 11.14 11.54
CA PHE A 255 -0.94 11.69 10.19
C PHE A 255 0.46 11.77 9.57
N PRO A 256 0.66 11.19 8.38
CA PRO A 256 1.99 11.13 7.77
C PRO A 256 2.28 12.24 6.75
N LEU A 257 1.27 12.99 6.32
CA LEU A 257 1.40 14.01 5.28
C LEU A 257 1.86 15.36 5.84
N ARG A 258 2.73 16.05 5.10
CA ARG A 258 3.21 17.40 5.39
C ARG A 258 3.20 18.25 4.12
N ARG A 259 2.77 19.52 4.23
CA ARG A 259 2.96 20.49 3.15
C ARG A 259 4.44 20.85 3.04
N ARG A 260 4.95 20.87 1.81
CA ARG A 260 6.34 21.24 1.51
C ARG A 260 6.60 22.68 1.98
N GLY A 261 7.52 22.86 2.93
CA GLY A 261 7.85 24.17 3.52
C GLY A 261 7.01 24.59 4.74
N GLY A 262 6.18 23.70 5.29
CA GLY A 262 5.57 23.89 6.60
C GLY A 262 6.64 23.92 7.70
N ASN A 263 6.70 25.03 8.43
CA ASN A 263 7.73 25.35 9.42
C ASN A 263 7.98 24.18 10.40
N ARG A 264 9.23 23.70 10.50
CA ARG A 264 9.71 22.88 11.63
C ARG A 264 9.72 23.77 12.88
N GLY A 265 8.59 23.88 13.56
CA GLY A 265 8.44 24.76 14.72
C GLY A 265 8.07 24.02 16.00
N GLY A 266 9.07 23.75 16.83
CA GLY A 266 8.93 23.70 18.30
C GLY A 266 8.71 22.33 18.93
#